data_AF-A0A2S0T186-F1
#
_entry.id   AF-A0A2S0T186-F1
#
_cell.length_a   1.000
_cell.length_b   1.000
_cell.length_c   1.000
_cell.angle_alpha   90.00
_cell.angle_beta   90.00
_cell.angle_gamma   90.00
#
_symmetry.space_group_name_H-M   'P 1'
#
loop_
_entity.id
_entity.type
_entity.pdbx_description
1 polymer ?
#
loop_
_entity_poly.entity_id
_entity_poly.type
_entity_poly.pdbx_seq_one_letter_code
_entity_poly.pdbx_strand_id
1 'polypeptide(L)' 'MNFMYEVKTTKSLQAVTEALIEKLKEREFGVLYQVNFKEKIKSKGLDFPTNFEVLEVCNP' A
#
# COMPACT_ATOMS: atom_id res chain seq x y z
N MET A 1 16.53 -15.88 -8.42
CA MET A 1 16.08 -15.54 -7.05
C MET A 1 15.04 -14.44 -7.21
N ASN A 2 13.79 -14.67 -6.79
CA ASN A 2 12.78 -13.63 -6.82
C ASN A 2 12.85 -12.87 -5.48
N PHE A 3 13.09 -11.56 -5.52
CA PHE A 3 13.29 -10.74 -4.32
C PHE A 3 11.96 -10.22 -3.74
N MET A 4 10.83 -10.54 -4.38
CA MET A 4 9.50 -10.06 -4.01
C MET A 4 8.54 -11.21 -3.81
N TYR A 5 7.75 -11.11 -2.73
CA TYR A 5 6.57 -11.95 -2.51
C TYR A 5 5.33 -11.19 -2.95
N GLU A 6 4.56 -11.76 -3.86
CA GLU A 6 3.38 -11.14 -4.43
C GLU A 6 2.17 -12.07 -4.30
N VAL A 7 1.02 -11.50 -3.94
CA VAL A 7 -0.26 -12.21 -3.87
C VAL A 7 -1.29 -11.42 -4.66
N LYS A 8 -2.05 -12.11 -5.52
CA LYS A 8 -3.13 -11.51 -6.31
C LYS A 8 -4.46 -11.63 -5.56
N THR A 9 -5.32 -10.63 -5.72
CA THR A 9 -6.66 -10.60 -5.12
C THR A 9 -7.64 -9.89 -6.04
N THR A 10 -8.93 -10.16 -5.85
CA THR A 10 -10.04 -9.51 -6.57
C THR A 10 -10.60 -8.31 -5.81
N LYS A 11 -10.11 -8.04 -4.60
CA LYS A 11 -10.50 -6.88 -3.79
C LYS A 11 -10.09 -5.57 -4.49
N SER A 12 -10.84 -4.50 -4.27
CA SER A 12 -10.46 -3.15 -4.68
C SER A 12 -9.23 -2.66 -3.92
N LEU A 13 -8.50 -1.68 -4.46
CA LEU A 13 -7.32 -1.10 -3.78
C LEU A 13 -7.66 -0.68 -2.34
N GLN A 14 -8.74 0.08 -2.16
CA GLN A 14 -9.17 0.54 -0.84
C GLN A 14 -9.45 -0.63 0.13
N ALA A 15 -10.20 -1.65 -0.32
CA ALA A 15 -10.53 -2.80 0.53
C ALA A 15 -9.29 -3.66 0.85
N VAL A 16 -8.29 -3.69 -0.03
CA VAL A 16 -7.00 -4.35 0.25
C VAL A 16 -6.23 -3.55 1.29
N THR A 17 -6.12 -2.23 1.13
CA THR A 17 -5.41 -1.36 2.06
C THR A 17 -5.99 -1.44 3.47
N GLU A 18 -7.31 -1.30 3.62
CA GLU A 18 -7.98 -1.40 4.92
C GLU A 18 -7.73 -2.77 5.58
N ALA A 19 -7.88 -3.86 4.81
CA ALA A 19 -7.64 -5.21 5.33
C ALA A 19 -6.16 -5.44 5.69
N LEU A 20 -5.21 -4.91 4.92
CA LEU A 20 -3.78 -5.02 5.23
C LEU A 20 -3.45 -4.30 6.53
N ILE A 21 -3.94 -3.07 6.72
CA ILE A 21 -3.71 -2.29 7.93
C ILE A 21 -4.25 -3.03 9.17
N GLU A 22 -5.45 -3.61 9.08
CA GLU A 22 -6.02 -4.43 10.15
C GLU A 22 -5.13 -5.65 10.46
N LYS A 23 -4.70 -6.39 9.43
CA LYS A 23 -3.87 -7.60 9.60
C LYS A 23 -2.43 -7.31 10.05
N LEU A 24 -1.89 -6.14 9.72
CA LEU A 24 -0.61 -5.65 10.24
C LEU A 24 -0.74 -5.35 11.74
N LYS A 25 -1.82 -4.66 12.14
CA LYS A 25 -2.09 -4.34 13.54
C LYS A 25 -2.26 -5.59 14.41
N GLU A 26 -2.96 -6.61 13.92
CA GLU A 26 -3.07 -7.93 14.58
C GLU A 26 -1.70 -8.61 14.83
N ARG A 27 -0.68 -8.21 14.08
CA ARG A 27 0.70 -8.74 14.16
C ARG A 27 1.68 -7.72 14.77
N GLU A 28 1.16 -6.71 15.46
CA GLU A 28 1.93 -5.66 16.13
C GLU A 28 2.73 -4.74 15.19
N PHE A 29 2.41 -4.73 13.89
CA PHE A 29 2.93 -3.73 12.96
C PHE A 29 2.01 -2.51 12.90
N GLY A 30 2.57 -1.33 13.19
CA GLY A 30 1.94 -0.05 12.93
C GLY A 30 2.28 0.49 11.55
N VAL A 31 1.36 1.27 10.96
CA VAL A 31 1.63 2.04 9.74
C VAL A 31 2.24 3.38 10.14
N LEU A 32 3.48 3.63 9.71
CA LEU A 32 4.18 4.90 9.93
C LEU A 32 3.83 5.92 8.85
N TYR A 33 3.68 5.46 7.61
CA TYR A 33 3.38 6.31 6.46
C TYR A 33 2.56 5.56 5.41
N GLN A 34 1.66 6.28 4.74
CA GLN A 34 0.85 5.77 3.63
C GLN A 34 0.87 6.79 2.50
N VAL A 35 1.22 6.34 1.30
CA VAL A 35 1.25 7.21 0.12
C VAL A 35 0.59 6.56 -1.08
N ASN A 36 -0.39 7.27 -1.63
CA ASN A 36 -0.97 6.98 -2.93
C ASN A 36 -0.12 7.64 -4.02
N PHE A 37 0.61 6.82 -4.79
CA PHE A 37 1.53 7.31 -5.83
C PHE A 37 0.81 7.99 -6.98
N LYS A 38 -0.39 7.51 -7.33
CA LYS A 38 -1.21 8.12 -8.38
C LYS A 38 -1.52 9.56 -8.06
N GLU A 39 -2.04 9.82 -6.86
CA GLU A 39 -2.33 11.19 -6.42
C GLU A 39 -1.05 12.03 -6.22
N LYS A 40 0.02 11.42 -5.69
CA LYS A 40 1.30 12.12 -5.45
C LYS A 40 2.01 12.55 -6.74
N ILE A 41 1.95 11.74 -7.79
CA ILE A 41 2.53 12.05 -9.10
C ILE A 41 1.64 13.07 -9.83
N LYS A 42 0.31 12.89 -9.75
CA LYS A 42 -0.67 13.84 -10.29
C LYS A 42 -0.52 15.23 -9.69
N SER A 43 -0.23 15.34 -8.39
CA SER A 43 0.02 16.63 -7.73
C SER A 43 1.28 17.35 -8.27
N LYS A 44 2.14 16.66 -9.03
CA LYS A 44 3.32 17.23 -9.70
C LYS A 44 3.05 17.56 -11.18
N GLY A 45 1.81 17.44 -11.65
CA GLY A 45 1.43 17.70 -13.04
C GLY A 45 1.81 16.57 -14.01
N LEU A 46 2.11 15.37 -13.50
CA LEU A 46 2.44 14.19 -14.30
C LEU A 46 1.31 13.17 -14.18
N ASP A 47 1.06 12.40 -15.25
CA ASP A 47 0.06 11.33 -15.22
C ASP A 47 0.66 10.01 -14.73
N PHE A 48 -0.13 9.27 -13.95
CA PHE A 48 0.22 7.93 -13.46
C PHE A 48 -1.07 7.10 -13.38
N PRO A 49 -1.41 6.34 -14.45
CA PRO A 49 -2.72 5.72 -14.55
C PRO A 49 -2.91 4.55 -13.56
N THR A 50 -1.80 3.93 -13.14
CA THR A 50 -1.78 2.76 -12.27
C THR A 50 -2.16 3.12 -10.83
N ASN A 51 -3.11 2.37 -10.27
CA ASN A 51 -3.41 2.42 -8.86
C ASN A 51 -2.27 1.77 -8.08
N PHE A 52 -1.51 2.56 -7.33
CA PHE A 52 -0.35 2.11 -6.58
C PHE A 52 -0.25 2.85 -5.26
N GLU A 53 -0.22 2.11 -4.16
CA GLU A 53 -0.15 2.63 -2.81
C GLU A 53 0.95 1.92 -2.04
N VAL A 54 1.72 2.68 -1.26
CA VAL A 54 2.81 2.15 -0.44
C VAL A 54 2.51 2.44 1.01
N LEU A 55 2.67 1.41 1.84
CA LEU A 55 2.60 1.47 3.30
C LEU A 55 4.02 1.27 3.85
N GLU A 56 4.49 2.24 4.62
CA GLU A 56 5.65 2.06 5.49
C GLU A 56 5.15 1.54 6.83
N VAL A 57 5.68 0.39 7.26
CA VAL A 57 5.22 -0.32 8.45
C VAL A 57 6.39 -0.64 9.36
N CYS A 58 6.15 -0.63 10.68
CA CYS A 58 7.15 -0.92 11.69
C CYS A 58 6.52 -1.69 12.85
N ASN A 59 7.26 -2.66 13.38
CA ASN A 59 7.01 -3.28 14.67
C ASN A 59 8.24 -2.95 15.56
N PRO A 60 8.10 -2.08 16.59
CA PRO A 60 9.20 -1.63 17.45
C PRO A 60 9.89 -2.77 18.20
#